data_AF-A0A948QHI7-F1
#
_entry.id   AF-A0A948QHI7-F1
#
_cell.length_a   1.000
_cell.length_b   1.000
_cell.length_c   1.000
_cell.angle_alpha   90.00
_cell.angle_beta   90.00
_cell.angle_gamma   90.00
#
_symmetry.space_group_name_H-M   'P 1'
#
loop_
_entity.id
_entity.type
_entity.pdbx_description
1 polymer ?
#
loop_
_entity_poly.entity_id
_entity_poly.type
_entity_poly.pdbx_seq_one_letter_code
_entity_poly.pdbx_strand_id
1 'polypeptide(L)'
;MMQRIFATFSSLAFIASIMLPMSASAQAFNPGTLIKGTSYAAVYYFAEDGKRYVFPNEKTYFTWYENFDNIVVVDDRTLGTIPIGGNVTYRPGKKMVKITTDPRVYVVDVGGILRHVGSEELAQTFYNINWNQQIDDIPDAFFINYKMGTPVETATQYKPADVLNSTKTISENKGFDGSMAAVSIGDPTAGMVPSSMTIKKGTTVTWTNQDSKPHNIIGNGFQSDTLEYKDSYQRAFNTVGSFEYHDEFNESMIGTINVQN
;
A
#
# COMPACT_ATOMS: atom_id res chain seq x y z
N MET A 1 68.72 14.87 -51.24
CA MET A 1 68.03 15.89 -50.43
C MET A 1 66.68 15.30 -50.04
N MET A 2 66.65 14.52 -48.96
CA MET A 2 66.05 14.90 -47.66
C MET A 2 64.54 15.18 -47.74
N GLN A 3 63.75 14.22 -47.23
CA GLN A 3 62.82 14.39 -46.08
C GLN A 3 61.43 14.91 -46.49
N ARG A 4 60.28 14.48 -45.94
CA ARG A 4 59.93 13.60 -44.82
C ARG A 4 58.44 13.27 -44.97
N ILE A 5 58.08 12.02 -44.71
CA ILE A 5 56.71 11.53 -44.52
C ILE A 5 56.16 12.17 -43.24
N PHE A 6 54.99 12.80 -43.30
CA PHE A 6 54.18 13.10 -42.10
C PHE A 6 52.89 12.30 -42.16
N ALA A 7 52.85 11.28 -41.31
CA ALA A 7 51.65 10.55 -40.94
C ALA A 7 50.72 11.49 -40.16
N THR A 8 49.47 11.58 -40.59
CA THR A 8 48.41 12.23 -39.83
C THR A 8 47.97 11.30 -38.70
N PHE A 9 48.30 11.68 -37.47
CA PHE A 9 47.74 11.08 -36.26
C PHE A 9 46.25 11.43 -36.18
N SER A 10 45.38 10.45 -36.41
CA SER A 10 43.98 10.55 -35.99
C SER A 10 43.95 10.29 -34.48
N SER A 11 43.75 11.34 -33.69
CA SER A 11 43.59 11.24 -32.24
C SER A 11 42.28 10.51 -31.93
N LEU A 12 42.38 9.27 -31.41
CA LEU A 12 41.29 8.64 -30.69
C LEU A 12 41.01 9.48 -29.43
N ALA A 13 39.91 10.22 -29.42
CA ALA A 13 39.35 10.76 -28.20
C ALA A 13 38.81 9.58 -27.37
N PHE A 14 39.54 9.20 -26.33
CA PHE A 14 39.02 8.30 -25.30
C PHE A 14 38.02 9.12 -24.48
N ILE A 15 36.73 9.04 -24.82
CA ILE A 15 35.68 9.58 -23.97
C ILE A 15 35.62 8.64 -22.75
N ALA A 16 36.29 9.03 -21.67
CA ALA A 16 36.04 8.46 -20.36
C ALA A 16 34.60 8.81 -20.00
N SER A 17 33.68 7.87 -20.21
CA SER A 17 32.33 7.95 -19.68
C SER A 17 32.45 7.94 -18.16
N ILE A 18 32.33 9.12 -17.54
CA ILE A 18 32.09 9.20 -16.10
C ILE A 18 30.73 8.54 -15.89
N MET A 19 30.74 7.27 -15.47
CA MET A 19 29.58 6.68 -14.84
C MET A 19 29.31 7.51 -13.58
N LEU A 20 28.35 8.42 -13.66
CA LEU A 20 27.70 8.90 -12.44
C LEU A 20 27.21 7.65 -11.69
N PRO A 21 27.42 7.54 -10.37
CA PRO A 21 26.75 6.49 -9.63
C PRO A 21 25.26 6.66 -9.92
N MET A 22 24.64 5.65 -10.52
CA MET A 22 23.19 5.57 -10.54
C MET A 22 22.78 5.52 -9.08
N SER A 23 22.27 6.63 -8.55
CA SER A 23 21.50 6.59 -7.31
C SER A 23 20.47 5.48 -7.50
N ALA A 24 20.52 4.46 -6.64
CA ALA A 24 19.47 3.45 -6.60
C ALA A 24 18.14 4.20 -6.59
N SER A 25 17.25 3.92 -7.55
CA SER A 25 16.00 4.66 -7.61
C SER A 25 15.28 4.44 -6.28
N ALA A 26 15.15 5.51 -5.49
CA ALA A 26 14.27 5.56 -4.34
C ALA A 26 12.94 4.93 -4.75
N GLN A 27 12.58 3.80 -4.15
CA GLN A 27 11.41 3.06 -4.61
C GLN A 27 10.15 3.80 -4.19
N ALA A 28 9.66 4.64 -5.09
CA ALA A 28 8.46 5.42 -4.89
C ALA A 28 7.23 4.50 -4.95
N PHE A 29 6.49 4.45 -3.85
CA PHE A 29 5.15 3.88 -3.81
C PHE A 29 4.30 4.67 -2.83
N ASN A 30 2.99 4.66 -3.04
CA ASN A 30 2.04 5.48 -2.32
C ASN A 30 1.05 4.60 -1.57
N PRO A 31 0.36 5.14 -0.54
CA PRO A 31 -0.85 4.50 -0.04
C PRO A 31 -1.76 4.10 -1.20
N GLY A 32 -2.26 2.87 -1.18
CA GLY A 32 -2.98 2.27 -2.30
C GLY A 32 -2.18 1.28 -3.14
N THR A 33 -0.84 1.33 -3.08
CA THR A 33 0.01 0.45 -3.89
C THR A 33 0.00 -0.99 -3.39
N LEU A 34 -0.04 -1.94 -4.33
CA LEU A 34 0.24 -3.34 -4.07
C LEU A 34 1.75 -3.56 -4.06
N ILE A 35 2.29 -4.14 -2.99
CA ILE A 35 3.71 -4.39 -2.82
C ILE A 35 3.99 -5.87 -2.56
N LYS A 36 5.15 -6.36 -3.00
CA LYS A 36 5.68 -7.68 -2.61
C LYS A 36 7.19 -7.62 -2.43
N GLY A 37 7.73 -8.58 -1.67
CA GLY A 37 9.17 -8.74 -1.52
C GLY A 37 9.81 -9.40 -2.74
N THR A 38 11.13 -9.29 -2.84
CA THR A 38 11.95 -9.99 -3.84
C THR A 38 11.92 -11.50 -3.64
N SER A 39 11.94 -11.99 -2.39
CA SER A 39 12.00 -13.43 -2.09
C SER A 39 10.64 -14.06 -1.77
N TYR A 40 9.58 -13.27 -1.67
CA TYR A 40 8.26 -13.73 -1.23
C TYR A 40 7.20 -13.65 -2.34
N ALA A 41 6.33 -14.67 -2.40
CA ALA A 41 5.19 -14.67 -3.31
C ALA A 41 4.01 -13.85 -2.78
N ALA A 42 3.92 -13.64 -1.47
CA ALA A 42 2.82 -12.90 -0.84
C ALA A 42 2.77 -11.44 -1.30
N VAL A 43 1.58 -11.00 -1.68
CA VAL A 43 1.26 -9.61 -2.05
C VAL A 43 0.62 -8.93 -0.85
N TYR A 44 0.92 -7.65 -0.66
CA TYR A 44 0.37 -6.82 0.41
C TYR A 44 -0.18 -5.52 -0.17
N TYR A 45 -1.17 -4.96 0.52
CA TYR A 45 -1.67 -3.61 0.26
C TYR A 45 -0.98 -2.63 1.21
N PHE A 46 -0.26 -1.64 0.67
CA PHE A 46 0.32 -0.56 1.49
C PHE A 46 -0.73 0.52 1.73
N ALA A 47 -1.01 0.82 3.00
CA ALA A 47 -2.06 1.72 3.43
C ALA A 47 -1.54 3.06 3.94
N GLU A 48 -2.46 4.00 4.09
CA GLU A 48 -2.27 5.38 4.54
C GLU A 48 -1.66 5.46 5.95
N ASP A 49 -1.94 4.47 6.80
CA ASP A 49 -1.37 4.36 8.15
C ASP A 49 0.07 3.82 8.17
N GLY A 50 0.70 3.66 7.00
CA GLY A 50 2.08 3.20 6.86
C GLY A 50 2.25 1.71 7.12
N LYS A 51 1.16 0.94 7.10
CA LYS A 51 1.20 -0.51 7.30
C LYS A 51 0.91 -1.26 6.02
N ARG A 52 1.38 -2.50 5.98
CA ARG A 52 1.06 -3.46 4.91
C ARG A 52 -0.06 -4.38 5.39
N TYR A 53 -1.10 -4.52 4.58
CA TYR A 53 -2.24 -5.38 4.84
C TYR A 53 -2.16 -6.65 4.01
N VAL A 54 -2.45 -7.78 4.65
CA VAL A 54 -2.29 -9.11 4.06
C VAL A 54 -3.56 -9.51 3.33
N PHE A 55 -3.44 -10.10 2.14
CA PHE A 55 -4.55 -10.84 1.53
C PHE A 55 -4.57 -12.26 2.10
N PRO A 56 -5.62 -12.67 2.83
CA PRO A 56 -5.66 -13.99 3.46
C PRO A 56 -5.56 -15.16 2.48
N ASN A 57 -6.09 -14.96 1.27
CA ASN A 57 -6.02 -15.91 0.16
C ASN A 57 -6.22 -15.19 -1.17
N GLU A 58 -5.93 -15.92 -2.25
CA GLU A 58 -6.06 -15.45 -3.63
C GLU A 58 -7.50 -15.05 -3.99
N LYS A 59 -8.51 -15.76 -3.46
CA LYS A 59 -9.92 -15.41 -3.70
C LYS A 59 -10.27 -14.02 -3.17
N THR A 60 -9.75 -13.66 -2.00
CA THR A 60 -9.91 -12.31 -1.44
C THR A 60 -9.26 -11.27 -2.36
N TYR A 61 -8.03 -11.54 -2.83
CA TYR A 61 -7.32 -10.66 -3.76
C TYR A 61 -8.14 -10.41 -5.04
N PHE A 62 -8.66 -11.46 -5.67
CA PHE A 62 -9.44 -11.34 -6.91
C PHE A 62 -10.83 -10.73 -6.74
N THR A 63 -11.26 -10.44 -5.51
CA THR A 63 -12.43 -9.57 -5.31
C THR A 63 -12.11 -8.09 -5.51
N TRP A 64 -10.83 -7.70 -5.35
CA TRP A 64 -10.35 -6.32 -5.47
C TRP A 64 -9.66 -6.03 -6.79
N TYR A 65 -8.88 -6.98 -7.30
CA TYR A 65 -8.03 -6.80 -8.49
C TYR A 65 -8.30 -7.90 -9.50
N GLU A 66 -8.09 -7.62 -10.77
CA GLU A 66 -8.33 -8.60 -11.86
C GLU A 66 -7.13 -9.51 -12.10
N ASN A 67 -5.93 -9.00 -11.87
CA ASN A 67 -4.66 -9.67 -12.14
C ASN A 67 -3.55 -9.10 -11.24
N PHE A 68 -2.31 -9.49 -11.49
CA PHE A 68 -1.13 -9.11 -10.70
C PHE A 68 -0.24 -8.06 -11.39
N ASP A 69 -0.74 -7.37 -12.42
CA ASP A 69 0.08 -6.50 -13.29
C ASP A 69 0.59 -5.25 -12.58
N ASN A 70 -0.09 -4.80 -11.51
CA ASN A 70 0.18 -3.54 -10.81
C ASN A 70 0.89 -3.73 -9.46
N ILE A 71 1.68 -4.80 -9.30
CA ILE A 71 2.46 -5.02 -8.08
C ILE A 71 3.85 -4.37 -8.20
N VAL A 72 4.19 -3.59 -7.19
CA VAL A 72 5.52 -3.03 -6.99
C VAL A 72 6.39 -4.01 -6.19
N VAL A 73 7.52 -4.42 -6.74
CA VAL A 73 8.46 -5.35 -6.06
C VAL A 73 9.48 -4.55 -5.27
N VAL A 74 9.38 -4.56 -3.94
CA VAL A 74 10.34 -3.95 -3.02
C VAL A 74 11.37 -4.96 -2.54
N ASP A 75 12.56 -4.52 -2.14
CA ASP A 75 13.49 -5.40 -1.46
C ASP A 75 12.91 -5.91 -0.13
N ASP A 76 13.35 -7.10 0.30
CA ASP A 76 12.76 -7.78 1.46
C ASP A 76 12.98 -7.01 2.79
N ARG A 77 14.00 -6.15 2.86
CA ARG A 77 14.31 -5.34 4.04
C ARG A 77 13.43 -4.11 4.13
N THR A 78 13.23 -3.41 3.01
CA THR A 78 12.22 -2.35 2.86
C THR A 78 10.86 -2.91 3.21
N LEU A 79 10.49 -4.07 2.67
CA LEU A 79 9.25 -4.73 3.03
C LEU A 79 9.18 -4.93 4.55
N GLY A 80 10.20 -5.57 5.14
CA GLY A 80 10.33 -5.88 6.56
C GLY A 80 10.15 -4.69 7.50
N THR A 81 10.53 -3.49 7.05
CA THR A 81 10.39 -2.23 7.79
C THR A 81 8.93 -1.80 7.96
N ILE A 82 8.04 -2.20 7.03
CA ILE A 82 6.62 -1.83 7.03
C ILE A 82 5.84 -2.79 7.96
N PRO A 83 5.21 -2.31 9.05
CA PRO A 83 4.47 -3.15 9.98
C PRO A 83 3.22 -3.79 9.35
N ILE A 84 2.77 -4.92 9.90
CA ILE A 84 1.52 -5.56 9.51
C ILE A 84 0.33 -4.81 10.14
N GLY A 85 -0.62 -4.38 9.33
CA GLY A 85 -1.83 -3.67 9.78
C GLY A 85 -3.05 -4.55 10.00
N GLY A 86 -2.97 -5.82 9.58
CA GLY A 86 -4.06 -6.79 9.62
C GLY A 86 -4.37 -7.34 8.22
N ASN A 87 -5.58 -7.89 8.08
CA ASN A 87 -6.01 -8.53 6.84
C ASN A 87 -6.90 -7.62 5.99
N VAL A 88 -6.85 -7.82 4.68
CA VAL A 88 -7.86 -7.35 3.72
C VAL A 88 -9.05 -8.31 3.78
N THR A 89 -10.26 -7.78 3.80
CA THR A 89 -11.50 -8.56 3.71
C THR A 89 -11.96 -8.65 2.26
N TYR A 90 -12.91 -9.54 1.97
CA TYR A 90 -13.59 -9.56 0.67
C TYR A 90 -14.14 -8.18 0.30
N ARG A 91 -14.09 -7.84 -0.99
CA ARG A 91 -14.65 -6.58 -1.49
C ARG A 91 -16.17 -6.57 -1.29
N PRO A 92 -16.71 -5.54 -0.61
CA PRO A 92 -18.15 -5.42 -0.43
C PRO A 92 -18.92 -5.46 -1.76
N GLY A 93 -20.07 -6.13 -1.80
CA GLY A 93 -20.87 -6.26 -3.01
C GLY A 93 -20.37 -7.30 -4.03
N LYS A 94 -19.11 -7.74 -3.98
CA LYS A 94 -18.51 -8.54 -5.06
C LYS A 94 -18.91 -10.02 -5.08
N LYS A 95 -18.98 -10.66 -3.91
CA LYS A 95 -19.27 -12.09 -3.73
C LYS A 95 -20.10 -12.28 -2.47
N MET A 96 -20.82 -13.40 -2.42
CA MET A 96 -21.35 -13.92 -1.17
C MET A 96 -20.28 -14.76 -0.49
N VAL A 97 -20.38 -14.90 0.83
CA VAL A 97 -19.43 -15.69 1.61
C VAL A 97 -20.14 -16.54 2.63
N LYS A 98 -19.49 -17.61 3.07
CA LYS A 98 -19.90 -18.42 4.20
C LYS A 98 -18.67 -18.82 5.02
N ILE A 99 -18.89 -19.32 6.22
CA ILE A 99 -17.84 -20.00 6.98
C ILE A 99 -18.08 -21.50 6.97
N THR A 100 -17.03 -22.28 7.22
CA THR A 100 -17.12 -23.75 7.08
C THR A 100 -17.97 -24.39 8.18
N THR A 101 -18.07 -23.73 9.33
CA THR A 101 -18.78 -24.19 10.52
C THR A 101 -20.22 -23.69 10.65
N ASP A 102 -20.71 -22.90 9.69
CA ASP A 102 -22.06 -22.33 9.71
C ASP A 102 -22.71 -22.45 8.31
N PRO A 103 -23.90 -23.07 8.19
CA PRO A 103 -24.56 -23.19 6.89
C PRO A 103 -25.05 -21.87 6.31
N ARG A 104 -25.10 -20.79 7.11
CA ARG A 104 -25.60 -19.49 6.68
C ARG A 104 -24.73 -18.85 5.61
N VAL A 105 -25.38 -18.14 4.69
CA VAL A 105 -24.73 -17.39 3.62
C VAL A 105 -24.86 -15.90 3.89
N TYR A 106 -23.79 -15.17 3.68
CA TYR A 106 -23.66 -13.76 4.01
C TYR A 106 -23.32 -12.95 2.76
N VAL A 107 -23.86 -11.74 2.69
CA VAL A 107 -23.30 -10.69 1.83
C VAL A 107 -22.26 -9.91 2.62
N VAL A 108 -21.24 -9.42 1.92
CA VAL A 108 -20.21 -8.54 2.49
C VAL A 108 -20.61 -7.10 2.22
N ASP A 109 -20.86 -6.35 3.28
CA ASP A 109 -21.20 -4.93 3.27
C ASP A 109 -19.96 -4.07 3.64
N VAL A 110 -20.08 -2.76 3.44
CA VAL A 110 -19.01 -1.78 3.65
C VAL A 110 -18.38 -1.93 5.05
N GLY A 111 -17.05 -1.89 5.11
CA GLY A 111 -16.32 -2.03 6.37
C GLY A 111 -16.11 -3.48 6.83
N GLY A 112 -16.29 -4.45 5.94
CA GLY A 112 -16.13 -5.88 6.27
C GLY A 112 -17.25 -6.40 7.16
N ILE A 113 -18.48 -5.92 6.95
CA ILE A 113 -19.65 -6.35 7.72
C ILE A 113 -20.32 -7.53 7.00
N LEU A 114 -20.52 -8.64 7.70
CA LEU A 114 -21.26 -9.80 7.19
C LEU A 114 -22.72 -9.70 7.59
N ARG A 115 -23.60 -9.71 6.59
CA ARG A 115 -25.05 -9.65 6.79
C ARG A 115 -25.67 -10.93 6.25
N HIS A 116 -26.33 -11.68 7.12
CA HIS A 116 -26.96 -12.95 6.76
C HIS A 116 -28.07 -12.70 5.73
N VAL A 117 -28.17 -13.52 4.69
CA VAL A 117 -29.24 -13.46 3.70
C VAL A 117 -30.38 -14.39 4.11
N GLY A 118 -31.56 -13.83 4.38
CA GLY A 118 -32.67 -14.57 4.98
C GLY A 118 -33.31 -15.65 4.09
N SER A 119 -33.12 -15.60 2.76
CA SER A 119 -33.71 -16.60 1.84
C SER A 119 -32.93 -16.76 0.53
N GLU A 120 -33.19 -17.86 -0.18
CA GLU A 120 -32.60 -18.11 -1.50
C GLU A 120 -33.12 -17.13 -2.56
N GLU A 121 -34.37 -16.68 -2.47
CA GLU A 121 -34.95 -15.70 -3.39
C GLU A 121 -34.23 -14.35 -3.29
N LEU A 122 -33.81 -13.96 -2.08
CA LEU A 122 -32.98 -12.76 -1.89
C LEU A 122 -31.58 -12.95 -2.50
N ALA A 123 -30.96 -14.12 -2.28
CA ALA A 123 -29.66 -14.42 -2.87
C ALA A 123 -29.71 -14.38 -4.41
N GLN A 124 -30.77 -14.95 -5.01
CA GLN A 124 -31.04 -14.88 -6.45
C GLN A 124 -31.28 -13.45 -6.93
N THR A 125 -31.99 -12.64 -6.14
CA THR A 125 -32.22 -11.22 -6.46
C THR A 125 -30.90 -10.43 -6.49
N PHE A 126 -29.97 -10.75 -5.60
CA PHE A 126 -28.69 -10.04 -5.48
C PHE A 126 -27.63 -10.54 -6.48
N TYR A 127 -27.50 -11.85 -6.67
CA TYR A 127 -26.40 -12.48 -7.42
C TYR A 127 -26.88 -13.36 -8.57
N ASN A 128 -28.13 -13.19 -9.00
CA ASN A 128 -28.81 -13.90 -10.09
C ASN A 128 -29.02 -15.39 -9.76
N ILE A 129 -29.59 -16.14 -10.72
CA ILE A 129 -29.93 -17.56 -10.53
C ILE A 129 -28.72 -18.45 -10.17
N ASN A 130 -27.51 -18.02 -10.54
CA ASN A 130 -26.24 -18.72 -10.27
C ASN A 130 -25.57 -18.23 -8.97
N TRP A 131 -26.30 -17.61 -8.04
CA TRP A 131 -25.77 -17.08 -6.78
C TRP A 131 -24.95 -18.13 -6.00
N ASN A 132 -25.36 -19.39 -6.04
CA ASN A 132 -24.70 -20.52 -5.38
C ASN A 132 -23.29 -20.80 -5.93
N GLN A 133 -22.99 -20.37 -7.16
CA GLN A 133 -21.64 -20.40 -7.74
C GLN A 133 -20.82 -19.15 -7.40
N GLN A 134 -21.41 -18.20 -6.67
CA GLN A 134 -20.79 -16.94 -6.24
C GLN A 134 -20.57 -16.86 -4.73
N ILE A 135 -20.60 -18.02 -4.06
CA ILE A 135 -20.28 -18.15 -2.64
C ILE A 135 -18.85 -18.65 -2.51
N ASP A 136 -18.04 -17.93 -1.74
CA ASP A 136 -16.75 -18.42 -1.29
C ASP A 136 -16.75 -18.77 0.20
N ASP A 137 -16.07 -19.86 0.55
CA ASP A 137 -15.77 -20.18 1.94
C ASP A 137 -14.65 -19.29 2.49
N ILE A 138 -14.94 -18.62 3.60
CA ILE A 138 -13.95 -17.97 4.45
C ILE A 138 -13.49 -19.00 5.48
N PRO A 139 -12.18 -19.31 5.53
CA PRO A 139 -11.63 -20.13 6.61
C PRO A 139 -11.93 -19.50 7.98
N ASP A 140 -12.29 -20.32 8.96
CA ASP A 140 -12.71 -19.87 10.30
C ASP A 140 -11.72 -18.92 10.98
N ALA A 141 -10.41 -19.15 10.78
CA ALA A 141 -9.34 -18.29 11.30
C ALA A 141 -9.38 -16.84 10.76
N PHE A 142 -10.00 -16.62 9.61
CA PHE A 142 -10.16 -15.29 9.00
C PHE A 142 -11.53 -14.68 9.22
N PHE A 143 -12.48 -15.41 9.81
CA PHE A 143 -13.80 -14.89 10.14
C PHE A 143 -13.75 -13.75 11.15
N ILE A 144 -12.78 -13.79 12.09
CA ILE A 144 -12.55 -12.74 13.08
C ILE A 144 -12.19 -11.37 12.47
N ASN A 145 -11.85 -11.32 11.19
CA ASN A 145 -11.59 -10.06 10.48
C ASN A 145 -12.88 -9.31 10.13
N TYR A 146 -14.03 -9.96 10.27
CA TYR A 146 -15.34 -9.43 9.90
C TYR A 146 -16.16 -9.07 11.13
N LYS A 147 -17.13 -8.16 10.93
CA LYS A 147 -18.13 -7.80 11.94
C LYS A 147 -19.50 -8.34 11.54
N MET A 148 -20.28 -8.84 12.48
CA MET A 148 -21.65 -9.26 12.19
C MET A 148 -22.57 -8.04 12.13
N GLY A 149 -23.37 -7.95 11.06
CA GLY A 149 -24.37 -6.92 10.86
C GLY A 149 -25.80 -7.45 10.88
N THR A 150 -26.75 -6.53 10.74
CA THR A 150 -28.18 -6.87 10.66
C THR A 150 -28.46 -7.76 9.44
N PRO A 151 -29.20 -8.86 9.60
CA PRO A 151 -29.66 -9.69 8.48
C PRO A 151 -30.38 -8.90 7.38
N VAL A 152 -30.30 -9.42 6.16
CA VAL A 152 -31.01 -8.93 4.99
C VAL A 152 -32.25 -9.80 4.80
N GLU A 153 -33.40 -9.22 5.10
CA GLU A 153 -34.73 -9.85 5.03
C GLU A 153 -35.55 -9.35 3.84
N THR A 154 -35.14 -8.24 3.21
CA THR A 154 -35.81 -7.69 2.02
C THR A 154 -34.82 -7.22 0.98
N ALA A 155 -35.25 -7.20 -0.29
CA ALA A 155 -34.42 -6.76 -1.42
C ALA A 155 -34.04 -5.27 -1.39
N THR A 156 -34.69 -4.45 -0.55
CA THR A 156 -34.37 -3.02 -0.43
C THR A 156 -33.24 -2.74 0.56
N GLN A 157 -32.91 -3.69 1.43
CA GLN A 157 -31.92 -3.52 2.50
C GLN A 157 -30.47 -3.72 2.05
N TYR A 158 -30.27 -4.27 0.85
CA TYR A 158 -28.95 -4.52 0.29
C TYR A 158 -29.02 -4.50 -1.23
N LYS A 159 -28.08 -3.79 -1.86
CA LYS A 159 -27.93 -3.72 -3.31
C LYS A 159 -26.46 -3.89 -3.64
N PRO A 160 -26.03 -5.06 -4.17
CA PRO A 160 -24.62 -5.35 -4.42
C PRO A 160 -23.90 -4.27 -5.24
N ALA A 161 -24.56 -3.75 -6.28
CA ALA A 161 -24.00 -2.71 -7.15
C ALA A 161 -23.75 -1.39 -6.40
N ASP A 162 -24.68 -0.96 -5.54
CA ASP A 162 -24.55 0.28 -4.76
C ASP A 162 -23.38 0.16 -3.77
N VAL A 163 -23.30 -0.99 -3.08
CA VAL A 163 -22.22 -1.29 -2.13
C VAL A 163 -20.87 -1.35 -2.85
N LEU A 164 -20.80 -2.04 -3.99
CA LEU A 164 -19.58 -2.14 -4.81
C LEU A 164 -19.10 -0.77 -5.32
N ASN A 165 -20.03 0.11 -5.68
CA ASN A 165 -19.74 1.47 -6.16
C ASN A 165 -19.34 2.43 -5.04
N SER A 166 -19.83 2.21 -3.83
CA SER A 166 -19.44 2.98 -2.63
C SER A 166 -18.06 2.60 -2.09
N THR A 167 -17.58 1.39 -2.40
CA THR A 167 -16.30 0.86 -1.93
C THR A 167 -15.45 0.40 -3.12
N LYS A 168 -14.79 1.36 -3.76
CA LYS A 168 -13.94 1.13 -4.94
C LYS A 168 -12.56 0.65 -4.54
N THR A 169 -12.07 1.07 -3.38
CA THR A 169 -10.72 0.80 -2.91
C THR A 169 -10.71 0.14 -1.53
N ILE A 170 -9.60 -0.54 -1.22
CA ILE A 170 -9.35 -1.08 0.12
C ILE A 170 -9.27 0.06 1.15
N SER A 171 -8.73 1.22 0.74
CA SER A 171 -8.65 2.45 1.54
C SER A 171 -10.03 2.84 2.08
N GLU A 172 -11.00 3.03 1.19
CA GLU A 172 -12.39 3.37 1.54
C GLU A 172 -13.03 2.30 2.44
N ASN A 173 -12.81 1.01 2.12
CA ASN A 173 -13.34 -0.08 2.94
C ASN A 173 -12.78 -0.10 4.37
N LYS A 174 -11.53 0.32 4.53
CA LYS A 174 -10.87 0.42 5.83
C LYS A 174 -11.16 1.74 6.55
N GLY A 175 -11.88 2.65 5.91
CA GLY A 175 -12.24 3.96 6.47
C GLY A 175 -11.09 4.96 6.45
N PHE A 176 -10.08 4.76 5.60
CA PHE A 176 -9.08 5.80 5.34
C PHE A 176 -9.68 6.88 4.45
N ASP A 177 -9.50 8.14 4.82
CA ASP A 177 -10.04 9.31 4.12
C ASP A 177 -8.96 10.11 3.35
N GLY A 178 -7.72 9.60 3.34
CA GLY A 178 -6.57 10.26 2.73
C GLY A 178 -6.03 11.47 3.50
N SER A 179 -6.54 11.75 4.69
CA SER A 179 -6.04 12.84 5.56
C SER A 179 -4.72 12.48 6.25
N MET A 180 -4.28 11.22 6.16
CA MET A 180 -3.04 10.74 6.75
C MET A 180 -2.18 9.97 5.74
N ALA A 181 -0.89 9.96 6.04
CA ALA A 181 0.14 9.20 5.38
C ALA A 181 1.21 8.85 6.42
N ALA A 182 1.98 7.78 6.20
CA ALA A 182 3.09 7.46 7.08
C ALA A 182 4.29 6.92 6.34
N VAL A 183 5.45 7.20 6.93
CA VAL A 183 6.78 6.77 6.51
C VAL A 183 7.40 6.02 7.68
N SER A 184 7.89 4.82 7.42
CA SER A 184 8.70 4.08 8.37
C SER A 184 10.18 4.38 8.13
N ILE A 185 10.92 4.67 9.19
CA ILE A 185 12.37 4.83 9.14
C ILE A 185 12.97 3.46 9.47
N GLY A 186 13.66 2.86 8.51
CA GLY A 186 14.35 1.59 8.68
C GLY A 186 15.85 1.78 8.87
N ASP A 187 16.59 0.67 8.81
CA ASP A 187 18.05 0.70 8.88
C ASP A 187 18.67 1.47 7.69
N PRO A 188 19.98 1.82 7.73
CA PRO A 188 20.65 2.54 6.65
C PRO A 188 20.54 1.94 5.24
N THR A 189 20.20 0.65 5.12
CA THR A 189 19.97 0.00 3.81
C THR A 189 18.52 0.17 3.35
N ALA A 190 17.55 0.10 4.26
CA ALA A 190 16.14 0.33 3.95
C ALA A 190 15.81 1.83 3.77
N GLY A 191 16.39 2.69 4.61
CA GLY A 191 16.19 4.13 4.56
C GLY A 191 14.80 4.59 4.99
N MET A 192 14.32 5.65 4.35
CA MET A 192 12.93 6.13 4.49
C MET A 192 12.00 5.26 3.64
N VAL A 193 10.93 4.72 4.24
CA VAL A 193 10.03 3.75 3.57
C VAL A 193 8.57 4.22 3.63
N PRO A 194 7.97 4.65 2.52
CA PRO A 194 8.59 4.89 1.22
C PRO A 194 9.55 6.09 1.25
N SER A 195 10.56 6.07 0.37
CA SER A 195 11.54 7.17 0.24
C SER A 195 11.00 8.34 -0.58
N SER A 196 9.94 8.12 -1.35
CA SER A 196 9.19 9.18 -1.99
C SER A 196 7.72 8.83 -2.02
N MET A 197 6.87 9.77 -1.64
CA MET A 197 5.43 9.62 -1.73
C MET A 197 4.76 10.91 -2.21
N THR A 198 3.59 10.74 -2.81
CA THR A 198 2.68 11.79 -3.23
C THR A 198 1.44 11.74 -2.35
N ILE A 199 1.09 12.88 -1.76
CA ILE A 199 -0.06 13.06 -0.89
C ILE A 199 -0.92 14.23 -1.36
N LYS A 200 -2.16 14.29 -0.86
CA LYS A 200 -3.02 15.44 -1.08
C LYS A 200 -2.66 16.56 -0.12
N LYS A 201 -2.92 17.80 -0.53
CA LYS A 201 -2.83 18.96 0.35
C LYS A 201 -3.76 18.76 1.55
N GLY A 202 -3.24 19.03 2.74
CA GLY A 202 -3.94 18.82 4.02
C GLY A 202 -3.64 17.48 4.67
N THR A 203 -2.93 16.56 4.00
CA THR A 203 -2.51 15.29 4.59
C THR A 203 -1.46 15.52 5.69
N THR A 204 -1.61 14.80 6.80
CA THR A 204 -0.61 14.71 7.88
C THR A 204 0.28 13.49 7.67
N VAL A 205 1.58 13.71 7.56
CA VAL A 205 2.57 12.63 7.44
C VAL A 205 3.12 12.31 8.83
N THR A 206 3.15 11.01 9.17
CA THR A 206 3.80 10.49 10.38
C THR A 206 5.05 9.71 10.02
N TRP A 207 6.20 10.11 10.54
CA TRP A 207 7.41 9.30 10.50
C TRP A 207 7.50 8.47 11.79
N THR A 208 7.87 7.21 11.69
CA THR A 208 8.08 6.34 12.85
C THR A 208 9.38 5.58 12.71
N ASN A 209 10.22 5.62 13.75
CA ASN A 209 11.43 4.83 13.79
C ASN A 209 11.11 3.34 14.03
N GLN A 210 11.51 2.47 13.11
CA GLN A 210 11.30 1.03 13.18
C GLN A 210 12.58 0.24 13.51
N ASP A 211 13.70 0.92 13.76
CA ASP A 211 14.95 0.28 14.12
C ASP A 211 15.50 0.79 15.48
N SER A 212 16.62 0.21 15.92
CA SER A 212 17.22 0.53 17.22
C SER A 212 18.17 1.74 17.23
N LYS A 213 18.40 2.37 16.08
CA LYS A 213 19.31 3.50 15.93
C LYS A 213 18.53 4.80 16.12
N PRO A 214 19.14 5.82 16.73
CA PRO A 214 18.52 7.13 16.79
C PRO A 214 18.45 7.72 15.38
N HIS A 215 17.29 8.30 15.07
CA HIS A 215 17.02 8.99 13.81
C HIS A 215 16.39 10.35 14.08
N ASN A 216 16.39 11.24 13.10
CA ASN A 216 15.52 12.41 13.12
C ASN A 216 15.00 12.72 11.71
N ILE A 217 14.14 13.73 11.61
CA ILE A 217 13.61 14.23 10.35
C ILE A 217 13.96 15.70 10.23
N ILE A 218 14.87 16.05 9.32
CA ILE A 218 15.25 17.42 9.00
C ILE A 218 14.82 17.75 7.58
N GLY A 219 14.00 18.78 7.42
CA GLY A 219 13.62 19.35 6.13
C GLY A 219 13.60 20.87 6.16
N ASN A 220 13.34 21.49 5.01
CA ASN A 220 13.30 22.95 4.93
C ASN A 220 12.11 23.51 5.72
N GLY A 221 12.40 24.16 6.85
CA GLY A 221 11.40 24.76 7.73
C GLY A 221 10.67 23.77 8.64
N PHE A 222 11.20 22.56 8.84
CA PHE A 222 10.70 21.62 9.84
C PHE A 222 11.79 20.67 10.32
N GLN A 223 11.78 20.35 11.61
CA GLN A 223 12.68 19.37 12.21
C GLN A 223 11.97 18.63 13.34
N SER A 224 12.30 17.35 13.55
CA SER A 224 11.92 16.61 14.75
C SER A 224 12.99 16.71 15.83
N ASP A 225 12.65 16.32 17.07
CA ASP A 225 13.66 15.86 18.03
C ASP A 225 14.24 14.52 17.58
N THR A 226 15.23 13.99 18.32
CA THR A 226 15.69 12.61 18.14
C THR A 226 14.55 11.64 18.38
N LEU A 227 14.38 10.71 17.45
CA LEU A 227 13.40 9.63 17.49
C LEU A 227 14.12 8.33 17.85
N GLU A 228 13.87 7.85 19.07
CA GLU A 228 14.29 6.51 19.47
C GLU A 228 13.37 5.46 18.85
N TYR A 229 13.65 4.18 19.11
CA TYR A 229 12.82 3.10 18.60
C TYR A 229 11.34 3.29 18.97
N LYS A 230 10.47 3.26 17.94
CA LYS A 230 9.02 3.50 18.00
C LYS A 230 8.57 4.93 18.28
N ASP A 231 9.48 5.87 18.46
CA ASP A 231 9.09 7.27 18.49
C ASP A 231 8.61 7.73 17.11
N SER A 232 7.76 8.75 17.14
CA SER A 232 7.15 9.30 15.93
C SER A 232 7.20 10.82 15.90
N TYR A 233 7.32 11.36 14.69
CA TYR A 233 7.17 12.77 14.38
C TYR A 233 6.04 12.95 13.37
N GLN A 234 5.27 14.04 13.49
CA GLN A 234 4.14 14.32 12.60
C GLN A 234 4.20 15.73 12.05
N ARG A 235 3.82 15.88 10.78
CA ARG A 235 3.69 17.18 10.13
C ARG A 235 2.54 17.21 9.13
N ALA A 236 1.71 18.23 9.23
CA ALA A 236 0.68 18.53 8.23
C ALA A 236 1.28 19.28 7.03
N PHE A 237 0.93 18.86 5.82
CA PHE A 237 1.39 19.46 4.57
C PHE A 237 0.26 20.23 3.88
N ASN A 238 0.19 21.54 4.16
CA ASN A 238 -0.89 22.41 3.69
C ASN A 238 -0.56 23.21 2.41
N THR A 239 0.61 22.96 1.81
CA THR A 239 1.08 23.70 0.63
C THR A 239 1.52 22.71 -0.43
N VAL A 240 1.02 22.89 -1.65
CA VAL A 240 1.45 22.12 -2.83
C VAL A 240 2.92 22.38 -3.09
N GLY A 241 3.68 21.33 -3.37
CA GLY A 241 5.13 21.43 -3.57
C GLY A 241 5.84 20.11 -3.32
N SER A 242 7.16 20.12 -3.49
CA SER A 242 8.03 18.99 -3.16
C SER A 242 8.86 19.36 -1.94
N PHE A 243 8.85 18.48 -0.94
CA PHE A 243 9.49 18.68 0.36
C PHE A 243 10.48 17.55 0.61
N GLU A 244 11.74 17.81 0.33
CA GLU A 244 12.84 16.93 0.69
C GLU A 244 13.14 17.02 2.19
N TYR A 245 13.52 15.89 2.77
CA TYR A 245 13.99 15.77 4.15
C TYR A 245 15.03 14.66 4.25
N HIS A 246 15.81 14.66 5.32
CA HIS A 246 16.84 13.66 5.59
C HIS A 246 16.97 13.38 7.08
N ASP A 247 17.74 12.34 7.42
CA ASP A 247 18.21 12.04 8.76
C ASP A 247 19.62 12.63 8.98
N GLU A 248 19.84 13.34 10.08
CA GLU A 248 21.14 13.95 10.39
C GLU A 248 22.19 12.93 10.82
N PHE A 249 21.75 11.82 11.42
CA PHE A 249 22.65 10.74 11.85
C PHE A 249 23.13 9.91 10.67
N ASN A 250 22.44 10.01 9.53
CA ASN A 250 22.80 9.35 8.29
C ASN A 250 22.32 10.13 7.06
N GLU A 251 23.20 10.98 6.52
CA GLU A 251 22.90 11.88 5.38
C GLU A 251 22.46 11.15 4.10
N SER A 252 22.70 9.84 3.98
CA SER A 252 22.22 9.03 2.85
C SER A 252 20.73 8.67 2.94
N MET A 253 20.13 8.77 4.12
CA MET A 253 18.71 8.50 4.34
C MET A 253 17.89 9.75 4.02
N ILE A 254 17.52 9.86 2.76
CA ILE A 254 16.75 10.97 2.21
C ILE A 254 15.33 10.50 1.89
N GLY A 255 14.35 11.38 2.10
CA GLY A 255 12.99 11.18 1.63
C GLY A 255 12.39 12.43 0.99
N THR A 256 11.29 12.24 0.26
CA THR A 256 10.57 13.34 -0.38
C THR A 256 9.05 13.17 -0.22
N ILE A 257 8.39 14.23 0.24
CA ILE A 257 6.93 14.35 0.24
C ILE A 257 6.52 15.28 -0.89
N ASN A 258 5.77 14.76 -1.87
CA ASN A 258 5.19 15.54 -2.96
C ASN A 258 3.71 15.83 -2.64
N VAL A 259 3.36 17.09 -2.50
CA VAL A 259 2.01 17.53 -2.14
C VAL A 259 1.29 18.04 -3.38
N GLN A 260 0.13 17.48 -3.68
CA GLN A 260 -0.72 17.84 -4.83
C GLN A 260 -2.12 18.23 -4.36
N ASN A 261 -2.93 18.84 -5.23
CA ASN A 261 -4.33 19.19 -4.90
C ASN A 261 -5.25 17.96 -4.89
#